data_AF-A0A0X1TK59-F1
#
_entry.id   AF-A0A0X1TK59-F1
#
_cell.length_a   1.000
_cell.length_b   1.000
_cell.length_c   1.000
_cell.angle_alpha   90.00
_cell.angle_beta   90.00
_cell.angle_gamma   90.00
#
_symmetry.space_group_name_H-M   'P 1'
#
loop_
_entity.id
_entity.type
_entity.pdbx_description
1 polymer ?
#
loop_
_entity_poly.entity_id
_entity_poly.type
_entity_poly.pdbx_seq_one_letter_code
_entity_poly.pdbx_strand_id
1 'polypeptide(L)'
;MRFQLVDPSYCVTTDLTYHKHAIYEGVRSLYPNVSINVHRYYFEIEDESSQIVSDLPLINEEIAARDPYLKSLFKNHPVKTDNEIIFSPLLFKNA
;
A
#
# COMPACT_ATOMS: atom_id res chain seq x y z
N MET A 1 8.69 -3.52 -3.54
CA MET A 1 8.00 -3.82 -2.26
C MET A 1 6.49 -3.86 -2.44
N ARG A 2 5.77 -4.69 -1.67
CA ARG A 2 4.30 -4.84 -1.75
C ARG A 2 3.62 -4.20 -0.55
N PHE A 3 2.61 -3.36 -0.79
CA PHE A 3 1.87 -2.62 0.21
C PHE A 3 0.39 -2.99 0.16
N GLN A 4 -0.16 -3.38 1.31
CA GLN A 4 -1.59 -3.61 1.46
C GLN A 4 -2.20 -2.40 2.16
N LEU A 5 -3.21 -1.79 1.53
CA LEU A 5 -3.93 -0.66 2.11
C LEU A 5 -4.94 -1.11 3.17
N VAL A 6 -5.20 -2.41 3.28
CA VAL A 6 -6.35 -2.96 3.99
C VAL A 6 -5.85 -4.06 4.92
N ASP A 7 -6.41 -4.10 6.12
CA ASP A 7 -6.41 -5.30 6.96
C ASP A 7 -6.94 -6.48 6.12
N PRO A 8 -6.24 -7.64 6.07
CA PRO A 8 -6.69 -8.82 5.33
C PRO A 8 -8.16 -9.21 5.58
N SER A 9 -8.70 -8.86 6.74
CA SER A 9 -10.09 -9.09 7.16
C SER A 9 -11.12 -8.26 6.37
N TYR A 10 -10.72 -7.13 5.77
CA TYR A 10 -11.57 -6.21 5.01
C TYR A 10 -11.36 -6.29 3.49
N CYS A 11 -10.44 -7.16 3.03
CA CYS A 11 -10.15 -7.41 1.61
C CYS A 11 -11.36 -7.85 0.77
N VAL A 12 -12.53 -8.07 1.35
CA VAL A 12 -13.73 -8.48 0.62
C VAL A 12 -14.45 -7.31 -0.06
N THR A 13 -14.19 -6.05 0.33
CA THR A 13 -15.08 -4.93 -0.06
C THR A 13 -14.47 -3.82 -0.92
N THR A 14 -13.14 -3.69 -0.97
CA THR A 14 -12.50 -2.61 -1.76
C THR A 14 -11.60 -3.18 -2.85
N ASP A 15 -11.89 -2.83 -4.09
CA ASP A 15 -11.06 -3.13 -5.25
C ASP A 15 -10.19 -1.91 -5.60
N LEU A 16 -8.91 -1.96 -5.25
CA LEU A 16 -7.95 -0.87 -5.44
C LEU A 16 -7.71 -0.54 -6.92
N THR A 17 -8.08 -1.41 -7.87
CA THR A 17 -7.92 -1.09 -9.29
C THR A 17 -8.82 0.08 -9.73
N TYR A 18 -9.94 0.31 -9.04
CA TYR A 18 -10.78 1.50 -9.23
C TYR A 18 -10.15 2.79 -8.66
N HIS A 19 -9.18 2.64 -7.75
CA HIS A 19 -8.50 3.75 -7.09
C HIS A 19 -7.06 3.95 -7.60
N LYS A 20 -6.69 3.26 -8.69
CA LYS A 20 -5.32 3.25 -9.22
C LYS A 20 -4.75 4.64 -9.49
N HIS A 21 -5.58 5.60 -9.92
CA HIS A 21 -5.12 6.94 -10.20
C HIS A 21 -4.66 7.67 -8.93
N ALA A 22 -5.43 7.58 -7.85
CA ALA A 22 -5.05 8.17 -6.56
C ALA A 22 -3.77 7.52 -6.01
N ILE A 23 -3.63 6.20 -6.16
CA ILE A 23 -2.42 5.47 -5.77
C ILE A 23 -1.21 5.95 -6.59
N TYR A 24 -1.33 6.02 -7.92
CA TYR A 24 -0.24 6.48 -8.79
C TYR A 24 0.19 7.90 -8.46
N GLU A 25 -0.74 8.83 -8.42
CA GLU A 25 -0.46 10.25 -8.19
C GLU A 25 0.01 10.52 -6.76
N GLY A 26 -0.49 9.77 -5.77
CA GLY A 26 -0.08 9.90 -4.37
C GLY A 26 1.32 9.34 -4.11
N VAL A 27 1.69 8.22 -4.72
CA VAL A 27 3.06 7.71 -4.63
C VAL A 27 4.03 8.60 -5.42
N ARG A 28 3.64 9.02 -6.64
CA ARG A 28 4.52 9.81 -7.52
C ARG A 28 4.72 11.25 -7.10
N SER A 29 3.90 11.78 -6.18
CA SER A 29 4.18 13.11 -5.60
C SER A 29 5.46 13.12 -4.77
N LEU A 30 5.83 11.97 -4.20
CA LEU A 30 7.06 11.78 -3.43
C LEU A 30 8.14 11.05 -4.24
N TYR A 31 7.73 10.11 -5.09
CA TYR A 31 8.62 9.24 -5.87
C TYR A 31 8.27 9.27 -7.37
N PRO A 32 8.63 10.34 -8.12
CA PRO A 32 8.10 10.59 -9.46
C PRO A 32 8.37 9.51 -10.51
N ASN A 33 9.49 8.80 -10.38
CA ASN A 33 9.98 7.85 -11.40
C ASN A 33 9.73 6.40 -11.04
N VAL A 34 8.94 6.13 -9.98
CA VAL A 34 8.77 4.77 -9.50
C VAL A 34 7.71 4.02 -10.31
N SER A 35 7.99 2.74 -10.55
CA SER A 35 7.04 1.82 -11.17
C SER A 35 6.09 1.28 -10.09
N ILE A 36 4.80 1.25 -10.43
CA ILE A 36 3.73 0.92 -9.49
C ILE A 36 2.78 -0.06 -10.16
N ASN A 37 2.50 -1.18 -9.49
CA ASN A 37 1.52 -2.16 -9.95
C ASN A 37 0.34 -2.18 -8.99
N VAL A 38 -0.86 -1.88 -9.48
CA VAL A 38 -2.07 -1.88 -8.65
C VAL A 38 -2.86 -3.15 -8.93
N HIS A 39 -3.09 -3.92 -7.87
CA HIS A 39 -3.89 -5.14 -7.89
C HIS A 39 -5.19 -4.90 -7.13
N ARG A 40 -6.11 -5.86 -7.22
CA ARG A 40 -7.44 -5.76 -6.58
C ARG A 40 -7.38 -5.42 -5.08
N TYR A 41 -6.42 -5.96 -4.34
CA TYR A 41 -6.39 -5.84 -2.87
C TYR A 41 -5.09 -5.26 -2.31
N TYR A 42 -4.12 -4.95 -3.17
CA TYR A 42 -2.83 -4.41 -2.79
C TYR A 42 -2.22 -3.64 -3.95
N PHE A 43 -1.16 -2.90 -3.70
CA PHE A 43 -0.32 -2.35 -4.75
C PHE A 43 1.14 -2.59 -4.44
N GLU A 44 1.98 -2.56 -5.46
CA GLU A 44 3.41 -2.75 -5.36
C GLU A 44 4.10 -1.50 -5.87
N ILE A 45 5.17 -1.11 -5.19
CA ILE A 45 6.11 -0.09 -5.66
C ILE A 45 7.41 -0.83 -5.97
N GLU A 46 7.82 -0.85 -7.24
CA GLU A 46 9.04 -1.51 -7.69
C GLU A 46 10.27 -0.65 -7.39
N ASP A 47 10.64 -0.62 -6.12
CA ASP A 47 11.82 0.05 -5.59
C ASP A 47 12.29 -0.73 -4.34
N GLU A 48 13.59 -0.86 -4.18
CA GLU A 48 14.26 -1.59 -3.10
C GLU A 48 14.68 -0.67 -1.94
N SER A 49 14.46 0.63 -2.07
CA SER A 49 14.79 1.62 -1.05
C SER A 49 13.98 1.42 0.22
N SER A 50 14.68 1.25 1.34
CA SER A 50 14.08 1.22 2.67
C SER A 50 13.38 2.53 3.04
N GLN A 51 13.69 3.64 2.36
CA GLN A 51 13.07 4.95 2.59
C GLN A 51 11.56 4.93 2.32
N ILE A 52 11.10 4.14 1.34
CA ILE A 52 9.67 4.04 1.00
C ILE A 52 8.86 3.44 2.16
N VAL A 53 9.46 2.53 2.92
CA VAL A 53 8.82 1.94 4.11
C VAL A 53 8.67 3.00 5.19
N SER A 54 9.70 3.81 5.42
CA SER A 54 9.67 4.90 6.39
C SER A 54 8.67 6.00 6.00
N ASP A 55 8.53 6.27 4.71
CA ASP A 55 7.63 7.31 4.18
C ASP A 55 6.21 6.80 3.93
N LEU A 56 5.92 5.52 4.19
CA LEU A 56 4.61 4.93 3.94
C LEU A 56 3.44 5.70 4.59
N PRO A 57 3.56 6.27 5.81
CA PRO A 57 2.51 7.13 6.36
C PRO A 57 2.25 8.38 5.49
N LEU A 58 3.30 9.03 4.98
CA LEU A 58 3.19 10.21 4.13
C LEU A 58 2.62 9.84 2.75
N ILE A 59 3.06 8.71 2.18
CA ILE A 59 2.48 8.14 0.96
C ILE A 59 0.97 7.92 1.13
N ASN A 60 0.55 7.34 2.26
CA ASN A 60 -0.86 7.13 2.55
C ASN A 60 -1.62 8.46 2.66
N GLU A 61 -1.05 9.50 3.27
CA GLU A 61 -1.68 10.83 3.32
C GLU A 61 -1.87 11.42 1.92
N GLU A 62 -0.86 11.31 1.05
CA GLU A 62 -0.92 11.78 -0.33
C GLU A 62 -1.98 11.03 -1.16
N ILE A 63 -2.09 9.71 -0.98
CA ILE A 63 -3.16 8.92 -1.62
C ILE A 63 -4.53 9.32 -1.07
N ALA A 64 -4.67 9.50 0.25
CA ALA A 64 -5.92 9.91 0.91
C ALA A 64 -6.37 11.32 0.50
N ALA A 65 -5.44 12.23 0.24
CA ALA A 65 -5.75 13.58 -0.24
C ALA A 65 -6.41 13.55 -1.63
N ARG A 66 -6.10 12.54 -2.44
CA ARG A 66 -6.64 12.34 -3.80
C ARG A 66 -7.89 11.46 -3.80
N ASP A 67 -7.97 10.52 -2.86
CA ASP A 67 -9.15 9.70 -2.64
C ASP A 67 -9.47 9.57 -1.14
N PRO A 68 -10.36 10.43 -0.62
CA PRO A 68 -10.71 10.43 0.80
C PRO A 68 -11.34 9.13 1.30
N TYR A 69 -11.90 8.29 0.43
CA TYR A 69 -12.43 6.98 0.83
C TYR A 69 -11.31 6.07 1.34
N LEU A 70 -10.15 6.08 0.67
CA LEU A 70 -9.00 5.27 1.05
C LEU A 70 -8.42 5.65 2.42
N LYS A 71 -8.62 6.89 2.88
CA LYS A 71 -8.20 7.34 4.21
C LYS A 71 -8.75 6.46 5.33
N SER A 72 -9.99 5.99 5.19
CA SER A 72 -10.65 5.12 6.18
C SER A 72 -10.09 3.70 6.21
N LEU A 73 -9.37 3.31 5.14
CA LEU A 73 -8.78 1.98 4.98
C LEU A 73 -7.35 1.93 5.53
N PHE A 74 -6.63 3.05 5.48
CA PHE A 74 -5.28 3.17 6.03
C PHE A 74 -5.33 3.03 7.56
N LYS A 75 -4.98 1.84 8.05
CA LYS A 75 -4.72 1.67 9.47
C LYS A 75 -3.39 2.35 9.80
N ASN A 76 -3.45 3.29 10.75
CA ASN A 76 -2.28 3.71 11.52
C ASN A 76 -1.85 2.52 12.40
N HIS A 77 -1.31 1.47 11.82
CA HIS A 77 -0.57 0.51 12.63
C HIS A 77 0.67 1.26 13.13
N PRO A 78 0.87 1.40 14.46
CA PRO A 78 2.17 1.80 14.94
C PRO A 78 3.14 0.78 14.38
N VAL A 79 4.09 1.24 13.58
CA VAL A 79 5.21 0.42 13.13
C VAL A 79 5.87 -0.09 14.39
N LYS A 80 5.50 -1.31 14.83
CA LYS A 80 6.25 -2.01 15.85
C LYS A 80 7.58 -2.34 15.18
N THR A 81 8.55 -1.49 15.46
CA THR A 81 9.97 -1.83 15.41
C THR A 81 10.15 -3.02 16.36
N ASP A 82 9.94 -4.22 15.83
CA ASP A 82 10.52 -5.48 16.29
C ASP A 82 9.93 -6.60 15.43
N ASN A 83 10.73 -6.98 14.43
CA ASN A 83 10.66 -8.20 13.63
C ASN A 83 9.37 -8.48 12.84
N GLU A 84 9.57 -8.69 11.54
CA GLU A 84 8.57 -8.90 10.49
C GLU A 84 7.87 -7.60 10.04
N ILE A 85 8.55 -6.88 9.13
CA ILE A 85 7.87 -6.60 7.87
C ILE A 85 7.25 -7.94 7.48
N ILE A 86 5.94 -8.07 7.62
CA ILE A 86 5.23 -9.23 7.09
C ILE A 86 5.40 -9.09 5.57
N PHE A 87 6.53 -9.58 5.04
CA PHE A 87 6.49 -10.41 3.86
C PHE A 87 5.43 -11.41 4.22
N SER A 88 4.19 -11.18 3.79
CA SER A 88 3.26 -12.29 3.75
C SER A 88 3.88 -13.16 2.66
N PRO A 89 4.46 -14.35 2.96
CA PRO A 89 4.21 -15.40 2.01
C PRO A 89 2.70 -15.47 2.01
N LEU A 90 2.08 -14.93 0.96
CA LEU A 90 0.72 -15.33 0.63
C LEU A 90 0.71 -16.84 0.85
N LEU A 91 -0.14 -17.30 1.77
CA LEU A 91 -0.38 -18.70 2.05
C LEU A 91 -0.31 -19.45 0.72
N PHE A 92 0.79 -20.15 0.47
CA PHE A 92 0.81 -21.20 -0.53
C PHE A 92 -0.14 -22.25 0.03
N LYS A 93 -1.42 -22.14 -0.33
CA LYS A 93 -2.22 -23.33 -0.51
C LYS A 93 -1.53 -24.06 -1.66
N ASN A 94 -0.69 -25.03 -1.30
CA ASN A 94 -0.28 -26.06 -2.24
C ASN A 94 -1.55 -26.57 -2.94
N ALA A 95 -1.42 -26.72 -4.26
CA ALA A 95 -2.36 -27.41 -5.12
C ALA A 95 -2.75 -28.79 -4.56
#